data_AF-A0A2H0SFK0-F1
#
_entry.id   AF-A0A2H0SFK0-F1
#
_cell.length_a   1.000
_cell.length_b   1.000
_cell.length_c   1.000
_cell.angle_alpha   90.00
_cell.angle_beta   90.00
_cell.angle_gamma   90.00
#
_symmetry.space_group_name_H-M   'P 1'
#
loop_
_entity.id
_entity.type
_entity.pdbx_description
1 polymer ?
#
loop_
_entity_poly.entity_id
_entity_poly.type
_entity_poly.pdbx_seq_one_letter_code
_entity_poly.pdbx_strand_id
1 'polypeptide(L)'
;MANQKQTKLIEKILKDRHVRKGVVTKSLDWFFSVYFHTYIKYETAPFQEEIISIAEDQNIKLAVIVAFRGSAKSTLITTASVLWSILGSPQKKFIILLSQTEQKARQHLQNIKRELESNDVLRKDLGPFDEEKNQWGSTAIIIKNFNAKIVIGSVEQSIRGLRFGENRPDLIILDDVEDT
;
A
#
# COMPACT_ATOMS: atom_id res chain seq x y z
N MET A 1 -16.32 2.46 -30.75
CA MET A 1 -17.38 2.82 -29.76
C MET A 1 -17.05 2.39 -28.33
N ALA A 2 -16.40 1.24 -28.09
CA ALA A 2 -15.95 0.82 -26.75
C ALA A 2 -15.00 1.85 -26.10
N ASN A 3 -14.07 2.40 -26.87
CA ASN A 3 -13.06 3.34 -26.37
C ASN A 3 -13.67 4.65 -25.83
N GLN A 4 -14.69 5.23 -26.49
CA GLN A 4 -15.35 6.46 -26.03
C GLN A 4 -16.12 6.30 -24.71
N LYS A 5 -16.75 5.13 -24.48
CA LYS A 5 -17.42 4.85 -23.20
C LYS A 5 -16.42 4.72 -22.07
N GLN A 6 -15.28 4.08 -22.34
CA GLN A 6 -14.18 3.92 -21.39
C GLN A 6 -13.52 5.26 -21.05
N THR A 7 -13.26 6.12 -22.04
CA THR A 7 -12.76 7.49 -21.82
C THR A 7 -13.72 8.31 -20.97
N LYS A 8 -15.04 8.26 -21.26
CA LYS A 8 -16.06 8.97 -20.46
C LYS A 8 -16.12 8.46 -19.01
N LEU A 9 -15.91 7.16 -18.79
CA LEU A 9 -15.87 6.58 -17.45
C LEU A 9 -14.62 7.04 -16.68
N ILE A 10 -13.45 7.04 -17.32
CA ILE A 10 -12.20 7.54 -16.74
C ILE A 10 -12.35 9.01 -16.35
N GLU A 11 -12.88 9.84 -17.26
CA GLU A 11 -13.14 11.25 -16.96
C GLU A 11 -14.06 11.44 -15.76
N LYS A 12 -15.10 10.60 -15.65
CA LYS A 12 -16.03 10.63 -14.52
C LYS A 12 -15.31 10.27 -13.21
N ILE A 13 -14.46 9.24 -13.22
CA ILE A 13 -13.63 8.85 -12.06
C ILE A 13 -12.71 10.01 -11.66
N LEU A 14 -12.06 10.68 -12.61
CA LEU A 14 -11.12 11.76 -12.30
C LEU A 14 -11.83 13.03 -11.80
N LYS A 15 -13.05 13.34 -12.28
CA LYS A 15 -13.79 14.55 -11.91
C LYS A 15 -14.64 14.37 -10.64
N ASP A 16 -15.29 13.22 -10.47
CA ASP A 16 -16.23 12.97 -9.38
C ASP A 16 -15.53 12.23 -8.22
N ARG A 17 -15.34 12.94 -7.11
CA ARG A 17 -14.72 12.40 -5.89
C ARG A 17 -15.48 11.20 -5.31
N HIS A 18 -16.80 11.20 -5.35
CA HIS A 18 -17.59 10.10 -4.80
C HIS A 18 -17.38 8.83 -5.63
N VAL A 19 -17.43 8.97 -6.95
CA VAL A 19 -17.16 7.86 -7.88
C VAL A 19 -15.73 7.38 -7.74
N ARG A 20 -14.74 8.29 -7.70
CA ARG A 20 -13.33 7.94 -7.54
C ARG A 20 -13.10 7.10 -6.29
N LYS A 21 -13.59 7.58 -5.14
CA LYS A 21 -13.51 6.84 -3.86
C LYS A 21 -14.12 5.45 -3.98
N GLY A 22 -15.29 5.32 -4.61
CA GLY A 22 -15.95 4.03 -4.79
C GLY A 22 -15.14 3.02 -5.61
N VAL A 23 -14.35 3.48 -6.58
CA VAL A 23 -13.53 2.62 -7.44
C VAL A 23 -12.18 2.30 -6.78
N VAL A 24 -11.43 3.31 -6.34
CA VAL A 24 -10.09 3.14 -5.76
C VAL A 24 -10.09 2.35 -4.45
N THR A 25 -11.21 2.35 -3.69
CA THR A 25 -11.31 1.53 -2.48
C THR A 25 -11.52 0.05 -2.80
N LYS A 26 -11.97 -0.30 -4.01
CA LYS A 26 -12.28 -1.68 -4.40
C LYS A 26 -11.23 -2.31 -5.31
N SER A 27 -10.33 -1.51 -5.87
CA SER A 27 -9.28 -1.98 -6.77
C SER A 27 -7.97 -1.27 -6.47
N LEU A 28 -6.94 -2.07 -6.20
CA LEU A 28 -5.54 -1.66 -6.10
C LEU A 28 -5.04 -1.08 -7.42
N ASP A 29 -5.44 -1.63 -8.57
CA ASP A 29 -5.06 -1.07 -9.88
C ASP A 29 -5.49 0.39 -10.01
N TRP A 30 -6.77 0.67 -9.72
CA TRP A 30 -7.29 2.03 -9.74
C TRP A 30 -6.69 2.91 -8.65
N PHE A 31 -6.47 2.36 -7.45
CA PHE A 31 -5.81 3.08 -6.36
C PHE A 31 -4.40 3.53 -6.77
N PHE A 32 -3.63 2.62 -7.37
CA PHE A 32 -2.28 2.89 -7.87
C PHE A 32 -2.31 3.89 -9.01
N SER A 33 -3.15 3.66 -10.02
CA SER A 33 -3.28 4.53 -11.19
C SER A 33 -3.70 5.95 -10.85
N VAL A 34 -4.55 6.14 -9.84
CA VAL A 34 -5.04 7.47 -9.43
C VAL A 34 -4.05 8.16 -8.49
N TYR A 35 -3.61 7.50 -7.43
CA TYR A 35 -2.82 8.16 -6.38
C TYR A 35 -1.32 8.09 -6.63
N PHE A 36 -0.83 7.05 -7.31
CA PHE A 36 0.58 6.84 -7.62
C PHE A 36 0.91 7.17 -9.09
N HIS A 37 0.07 7.97 -9.76
CA HIS A 37 0.20 8.28 -11.18
C HIS A 37 1.59 8.85 -11.56
N THR A 38 2.28 9.53 -10.65
CA THR A 38 3.63 10.08 -10.86
C THR A 38 4.71 9.01 -10.98
N TYR A 39 4.47 7.81 -10.44
CA TYR A 39 5.36 6.65 -10.56
C TYR A 39 5.16 5.91 -11.90
N ILE A 40 4.03 6.13 -12.59
CA ILE A 40 3.68 5.46 -13.85
C ILE A 40 4.26 6.26 -15.02
N LYS A 41 5.41 5.80 -15.52
CA LYS A 41 6.10 6.42 -16.67
C LYS A 41 5.83 5.71 -17.99
N TYR A 42 5.36 4.48 -17.92
CA TYR A 42 5.10 3.59 -19.05
C TYR A 42 3.80 2.84 -18.79
N GLU A 43 3.29 2.18 -19.83
CA GLU A 43 2.14 1.28 -19.72
C GLU A 43 2.42 0.16 -18.71
N THR A 44 1.39 -0.22 -17.94
CA THR A 44 1.47 -1.32 -16.99
C THR A 44 1.84 -2.60 -17.73
N ALA A 45 2.91 -3.25 -17.29
CA ALA A 45 3.35 -4.49 -17.92
C ALA A 45 2.49 -5.67 -17.43
N PRO A 46 2.32 -6.75 -18.24
CA PRO A 46 1.48 -7.90 -17.85
C PRO A 46 1.85 -8.52 -16.49
N PHE A 47 3.14 -8.56 -16.14
CA PHE A 47 3.57 -9.09 -14.84
C PHE A 47 3.15 -8.18 -13.66
N GLN A 48 2.98 -6.88 -13.89
CA GLN A 48 2.49 -5.95 -12.87
C GLN A 48 0.99 -6.15 -12.65
N GLU A 49 0.23 -6.44 -13.70
CA GLU A 49 -1.18 -6.81 -13.61
C GLU A 49 -1.36 -8.11 -12.79
N GLU A 50 -0.51 -9.11 -13.02
CA GLU A 50 -0.51 -10.34 -12.23
C GLU A 50 -0.21 -10.06 -10.75
N ILE A 51 0.81 -9.24 -10.46
CA ILE A 51 1.13 -8.80 -9.09
C ILE A 51 -0.06 -8.10 -8.42
N ILE A 52 -0.75 -7.22 -9.15
CA ILE A 52 -1.95 -6.53 -8.65
C ILE A 52 -3.06 -7.52 -8.35
N SER A 53 -3.35 -8.44 -9.28
CA SER A 53 -4.38 -9.46 -9.10
C SER A 53 -4.10 -10.34 -7.88
N ILE A 54 -2.84 -10.70 -7.65
CA ILE A 54 -2.44 -11.47 -6.47
C ILE A 54 -2.66 -10.66 -5.18
N ALA A 55 -2.31 -9.38 -5.19
CA ALA A 55 -2.47 -8.51 -4.02
C ALA A 55 -3.93 -8.17 -3.68
N GLU A 56 -4.82 -8.16 -4.69
CA GLU A 56 -6.26 -7.93 -4.51
C GLU A 56 -6.99 -9.18 -3.98
N ASP A 57 -6.55 -10.39 -4.34
CA ASP A 57 -7.23 -11.64 -3.99
C ASP A 57 -7.07 -12.00 -2.49
N GLN A 58 -8.16 -11.81 -1.73
CA GLN A 58 -8.19 -12.11 -0.29
C GLN A 58 -8.16 -13.62 0.03
N ASN A 59 -8.31 -14.50 -0.97
CA ASN A 59 -8.19 -15.95 -0.80
C ASN A 59 -6.73 -16.40 -0.76
N ILE A 60 -5.82 -15.63 -1.38
CA ILE A 60 -4.38 -15.90 -1.33
C ILE A 60 -3.85 -15.52 0.06
N LYS A 61 -3.39 -16.52 0.81
CA LYS A 61 -2.83 -16.33 2.16
C LYS A 61 -1.31 -16.16 2.17
N LEU A 62 -0.66 -16.60 1.12
CA LEU A 62 0.78 -16.49 0.91
C LEU A 62 1.05 -16.28 -0.57
N ALA A 63 1.81 -15.24 -0.89
CA ALA A 63 2.33 -14.98 -2.22
C ALA A 63 3.84 -14.74 -2.13
N VAL A 64 4.57 -15.32 -3.06
CA VAL A 64 6.01 -15.09 -3.24
C VAL A 64 6.21 -14.50 -4.62
N ILE A 65 6.70 -13.27 -4.67
CA ILE A 65 6.83 -12.51 -5.91
C ILE A 65 8.31 -12.26 -6.17
N VAL A 66 8.83 -12.92 -7.21
CA VAL A 66 10.21 -12.74 -7.68
C VAL A 66 10.17 -11.92 -8.96
N ALA A 67 10.79 -10.74 -8.94
CA ALA A 67 10.83 -9.83 -10.06
C ALA A 67 12.22 -9.18 -10.19
N PHE A 68 12.60 -8.82 -11.41
CA PHE A 68 13.89 -8.18 -11.66
C PHE A 68 13.97 -6.79 -11.01
N ARG A 69 15.21 -6.31 -10.76
CA ARG A 69 15.45 -4.97 -10.19
C ARG A 69 14.90 -3.89 -11.12
N GLY A 70 14.16 -2.93 -10.57
CA GLY A 70 13.53 -1.87 -11.37
C GLY A 70 12.12 -2.22 -11.90
N SER A 71 11.58 -3.38 -11.53
CA SER A 71 10.19 -3.80 -11.82
C SER A 71 9.10 -2.98 -11.10
N ALA A 72 9.49 -2.02 -10.25
CA ALA A 72 8.62 -1.24 -9.37
C ALA A 72 7.88 -2.05 -8.27
N LYS A 73 8.31 -3.30 -7.99
CA LYS A 73 7.73 -4.19 -6.97
C LYS A 73 7.54 -3.50 -5.61
N SER A 74 8.57 -2.83 -5.07
CA SER A 74 8.48 -2.16 -3.76
C SER A 74 7.52 -0.97 -3.74
N THR A 75 7.37 -0.26 -4.85
CA THR A 75 6.38 0.83 -4.96
C THR A 75 4.97 0.24 -4.95
N LEU A 76 4.74 -0.82 -5.73
CA LEU A 76 3.42 -1.44 -5.87
C LEU A 76 2.99 -2.20 -4.62
N ILE A 77 3.84 -3.10 -4.11
CA ILE A 77 3.49 -3.97 -2.97
C ILE A 77 3.77 -3.27 -1.64
N THR A 78 5.01 -2.84 -1.40
CA THR A 78 5.43 -2.34 -0.08
C THR A 78 4.84 -0.97 0.25
N THR A 79 4.45 -0.17 -0.76
CA THR A 79 3.88 1.16 -0.55
C THR A 79 2.39 1.21 -0.88
N ALA A 80 2.03 1.03 -2.15
CA ALA A 80 0.65 1.24 -2.59
C ALA A 80 -0.31 0.17 -2.08
N SER A 81 0.04 -1.12 -2.18
CA SER A 81 -0.80 -2.21 -1.67
C SER A 81 -0.94 -2.17 -0.16
N VAL A 82 0.10 -1.77 0.58
CA VAL A 82 0.03 -1.58 2.04
C VAL A 82 -1.00 -0.49 2.39
N LEU A 83 -0.90 0.68 1.75
CA LEU A 83 -1.89 1.75 1.96
C LEU A 83 -3.29 1.33 1.53
N TRP A 84 -3.43 0.73 0.35
CA TRP A 84 -4.72 0.24 -0.13
C TRP A 84 -5.34 -0.81 0.79
N SER A 85 -4.53 -1.69 1.37
CA SER A 85 -5.04 -2.71 2.30
C SER A 85 -5.66 -2.09 3.56
N ILE A 86 -5.21 -0.91 3.99
CA ILE A 86 -5.80 -0.16 5.10
C ILE A 86 -7.01 0.67 4.62
N LEU A 87 -6.82 1.44 3.55
CA LEU A 87 -7.73 2.49 3.12
C LEU A 87 -8.88 1.99 2.23
N GLY A 88 -8.67 0.85 1.56
CA GLY A 88 -9.62 0.18 0.68
C GLY A 88 -10.44 -0.89 1.39
N SER A 89 -11.14 -1.74 0.63
CA SER A 89 -12.03 -2.77 1.15
C SER A 89 -11.38 -3.81 2.07
N PRO A 90 -10.08 -4.15 2.00
CA PRO A 90 -9.49 -5.12 2.92
C PRO A 90 -9.46 -4.65 4.39
N GLN A 91 -9.44 -3.34 4.64
CA GLN A 91 -9.53 -2.72 5.97
C GLN A 91 -8.58 -3.29 7.04
N LYS A 92 -7.36 -3.65 6.64
CA LYS A 92 -6.32 -4.22 7.52
C LYS A 92 -5.99 -3.28 8.68
N LYS A 93 -5.80 -3.85 9.87
CA LYS A 93 -5.61 -3.12 11.13
C LYS A 93 -4.18 -3.20 11.66
N PHE A 94 -3.44 -4.26 11.36
CA PHE A 94 -2.09 -4.39 11.86
C PHE A 94 -1.13 -5.03 10.86
N ILE A 95 -0.33 -4.18 10.24
CA ILE A 95 0.60 -4.54 9.17
C ILE A 95 2.02 -4.57 9.71
N ILE A 96 2.79 -5.60 9.35
CA ILE A 96 4.23 -5.68 9.61
C ILE A 96 4.97 -5.63 8.26
N LEU A 97 5.94 -4.71 8.14
CA LEU A 97 6.88 -4.65 7.02
C LEU A 97 8.25 -5.13 7.49
N LEU A 98 8.78 -6.15 6.85
CA LEU A 98 10.12 -6.66 7.13
C LEU A 98 11.01 -6.48 5.91
N SER A 99 12.27 -6.12 6.17
CA SER A 99 13.33 -6.05 5.17
C SER A 99 14.61 -6.68 5.72
N GLN A 100 15.58 -6.94 4.85
CA GLN A 100 16.88 -7.48 5.27
C GLN A 100 17.56 -6.61 6.35
N THR A 101 17.47 -5.28 6.26
CA THR A 101 18.06 -4.37 7.26
C THR A 101 17.04 -3.41 7.84
N GLU A 102 17.25 -2.96 9.08
CA GLU A 102 16.41 -1.95 9.71
C GLU A 102 16.40 -0.64 8.91
N GLN A 103 17.53 -0.26 8.31
CA GLN A 103 17.62 0.93 7.46
C GLN A 103 16.71 0.85 6.23
N LYS A 104 16.68 -0.30 5.53
CA LYS A 104 15.75 -0.52 4.41
C LYS A 104 14.30 -0.45 4.90
N ALA A 105 14.00 -1.11 6.02
CA ALA A 105 12.66 -1.11 6.60
C ALA A 105 12.19 0.33 6.96
N ARG A 106 13.07 1.15 7.54
CA ARG A 106 12.81 2.57 7.84
C ARG A 106 12.55 3.36 6.56
N GLN A 107 13.28 3.09 5.48
CA GLN A 107 13.07 3.75 4.19
C GLN A 107 11.68 3.44 3.62
N HIS A 108 11.21 2.19 3.70
CA HIS A 108 9.85 1.84 3.28
C HIS A 108 8.79 2.58 4.09
N LEU A 109 8.95 2.64 5.41
CA LEU A 109 8.03 3.38 6.28
C LEU A 109 8.01 4.88 5.95
N GLN A 110 9.18 5.47 5.69
CA GLN A 110 9.29 6.88 5.28
C GLN A 110 8.63 7.15 3.94
N ASN A 111 8.71 6.23 2.98
CA ASN A 111 8.03 6.36 1.69
C ASN A 111 6.50 6.36 1.89
N ILE A 112 5.98 5.45 2.70
CA ILE A 112 4.54 5.41 3.05
C ILE A 112 4.11 6.72 3.72
N LYS A 113 4.87 7.18 4.71
CA LYS A 113 4.63 8.45 5.41
C LYS A 113 4.58 9.63 4.44
N ARG A 114 5.56 9.71 3.54
CA ARG A 114 5.62 10.75 2.51
C ARG A 114 4.36 10.73 1.64
N GLU A 115 3.87 9.56 1.24
CA GLU A 115 2.62 9.48 0.48
C GLU A 115 1.41 9.97 1.29
N LEU A 116 1.30 9.61 2.56
CA LEU A 116 0.21 10.10 3.41
C LEU A 116 0.26 11.64 3.60
N GLU A 117 1.45 12.22 3.69
CA GLU A 117 1.64 13.66 3.92
C GLU A 117 1.54 14.51 2.65
N SER A 118 2.14 14.05 1.54
CA SER A 118 2.34 14.87 0.33
C SER A 118 1.36 14.56 -0.82
N ASN A 119 0.68 13.41 -0.78
CA ASN A 119 -0.26 13.03 -1.83
C ASN A 119 -1.61 13.71 -1.62
N ASP A 120 -1.75 14.92 -2.16
CA ASP A 120 -2.94 15.75 -1.97
C ASP A 120 -4.23 15.10 -2.47
N VAL A 121 -4.18 14.33 -3.56
CA VAL A 121 -5.37 13.65 -4.11
C VAL A 121 -5.80 12.53 -3.15
N LEU A 122 -4.86 11.71 -2.70
CA LEU A 122 -5.12 10.65 -1.71
C LEU A 122 -5.68 11.23 -0.41
N ARG A 123 -5.06 12.29 0.12
CA ARG A 123 -5.47 12.93 1.37
C ARG A 123 -6.85 13.60 1.25
N LYS A 124 -7.13 14.25 0.12
CA LYS A 124 -8.46 14.80 -0.15
C LYS A 124 -9.49 13.69 -0.22
N ASP A 125 -9.20 12.53 -0.79
CA ASP A 125 -10.21 11.50 -1.00
C ASP A 125 -10.42 10.59 0.21
N LEU A 126 -9.34 10.09 0.79
CA LEU A 126 -9.36 9.04 1.83
C LEU A 126 -8.78 9.50 3.17
N GLY A 127 -8.28 10.74 3.26
CA GLY A 127 -7.89 11.36 4.52
C GLY A 127 -9.07 11.95 5.30
N PRO A 128 -8.79 12.75 6.35
CA PRO A 128 -7.45 13.15 6.79
C PRO A 128 -6.63 11.99 7.37
N PHE A 129 -5.31 12.10 7.31
CA PHE A 129 -4.38 11.16 7.92
C PHE A 129 -3.69 11.84 9.10
N ASP A 130 -4.30 11.74 10.27
CA ASP A 130 -3.69 12.23 11.49
C ASP A 130 -2.70 11.19 11.98
N GLU A 131 -1.42 11.41 11.65
CA GLU A 131 -0.34 10.59 12.19
C GLU A 131 -0.08 10.95 13.66
N GLU A 132 -0.02 9.93 14.49
CA GLU A 132 0.32 10.09 15.89
C GLU A 132 1.85 10.15 16.06
N LYS A 133 2.38 11.30 16.51
CA LYS A 133 3.80 11.44 16.88
C LYS A 133 4.07 10.63 18.14
N ASN A 134 4.41 9.36 17.97
CA ASN A 134 4.61 8.43 19.07
C ASN A 134 6.11 8.26 19.36
N GLN A 135 6.45 7.74 20.54
CA GLN A 135 7.83 7.34 20.90
C GLN A 135 8.44 6.31 19.92
N TRP A 136 7.60 5.72 19.07
CA TRP A 136 7.92 4.74 18.02
C TRP A 136 8.07 5.40 16.63
N GLY A 137 8.11 6.73 16.53
CA GLY A 137 7.89 7.46 15.28
C GLY A 137 8.86 7.19 14.12
N SER A 138 9.93 6.41 14.33
CA SER A 138 10.81 5.93 13.26
C SER A 138 10.55 4.47 12.84
N THR A 139 9.76 3.72 13.61
CA THR A 139 9.51 2.29 13.42
C THR A 139 8.03 1.93 13.32
N ALA A 140 7.13 2.89 13.48
CA ALA A 140 5.70 2.68 13.28
C ALA A 140 4.96 3.93 12.82
N ILE A 141 3.84 3.72 12.11
CA ILE A 141 2.84 4.73 11.78
C ILE A 141 1.48 4.24 12.29
N ILE A 142 0.70 5.14 12.90
CA ILE A 142 -0.71 4.91 13.25
C ILE A 142 -1.58 5.83 12.42
N ILE A 143 -2.54 5.24 11.70
CA ILE A 143 -3.55 5.95 10.91
C ILE A 143 -4.85 5.93 11.72
N LYS A 144 -5.07 6.97 12.54
CA LYS A 144 -6.14 7.02 13.56
C LYS A 144 -7.53 6.72 13.02
N ASN A 145 -7.89 7.37 11.91
CA ASN A 145 -9.23 7.28 11.33
C ASN A 145 -9.60 5.88 10.83
N PHE A 146 -8.60 5.01 10.65
CA PHE A 146 -8.78 3.62 10.25
C PHE A 146 -8.52 2.63 11.38
N ASN A 147 -8.12 3.12 12.56
CA ASN A 147 -7.60 2.33 13.67
C ASN A 147 -6.59 1.29 13.18
N ALA A 148 -5.61 1.75 12.38
CA ALA A 148 -4.65 0.88 11.73
C ALA A 148 -3.22 1.26 12.12
N LYS A 149 -2.35 0.25 12.26
CA LYS A 149 -0.94 0.41 12.58
C LYS A 149 -0.06 -0.32 11.58
N ILE A 150 0.98 0.36 11.11
CA ILE A 150 2.08 -0.22 10.34
C ILE A 150 3.30 -0.23 11.25
N VAL A 151 3.96 -1.37 11.40
CA VAL A 151 5.22 -1.52 12.12
C VAL A 151 6.28 -2.07 11.18
N ILE A 152 7.52 -1.63 11.33
CA ILE A 152 8.65 -2.22 10.63
C ILE A 152 9.46 -3.13 11.55
N GLY A 153 10.18 -4.06 10.94
CA GLY A 153 11.26 -4.82 11.59
C GLY A 153 12.31 -5.28 10.58
N SER A 154 13.36 -5.91 11.08
CA SER A 154 14.36 -6.63 10.27
C SER A 154 14.28 -8.13 10.51
N VAL A 155 14.91 -8.93 9.64
CA VAL A 155 14.99 -10.40 9.76
C VAL A 155 15.57 -10.89 11.09
N GLU A 156 16.36 -10.07 11.79
CA GLU A 156 16.95 -10.40 13.09
C GLU A 156 16.00 -10.14 14.28
N GLN A 157 14.91 -9.40 14.06
CA GLN A 157 13.98 -9.01 15.12
C GLN A 157 12.83 -10.01 15.27
N SER A 158 12.56 -10.43 16.52
CA SER A 158 11.42 -11.29 16.81
C SER A 158 10.11 -10.53 16.66
N ILE A 159 9.30 -10.93 15.68
CA ILE A 159 7.93 -10.43 15.48
C ILE A 159 6.88 -11.17 16.33
N ARG A 160 7.29 -12.18 17.11
CA ARG A 160 6.37 -13.01 17.89
C ARG A 160 5.77 -12.18 19.03
N GLY A 161 4.48 -12.37 19.26
CA GLY A 161 3.77 -11.73 20.39
C GLY A 161 3.28 -10.30 20.11
N LEU A 162 3.66 -9.69 18.99
CA LEU A 162 3.19 -8.35 18.62
C LEU A 162 1.66 -8.28 18.53
N ARG A 163 1.11 -7.15 18.98
CA ARG A 163 -0.31 -6.79 18.93
C ARG A 163 -0.49 -5.28 18.76
N PHE A 164 -1.62 -4.90 18.18
CA PHE A 164 -2.13 -3.53 18.18
C PHE A 164 -3.56 -3.52 18.75
N GLY A 165 -3.66 -3.25 20.05
CA GLY A 165 -4.90 -3.47 20.80
C GLY A 165 -5.28 -4.96 20.78
N GLU A 166 -6.50 -5.25 20.32
CA GLU A 166 -7.00 -6.61 20.12
C GLU A 166 -6.48 -7.27 18.82
N ASN A 167 -5.92 -6.49 17.90
CA ASN A 167 -5.54 -6.97 16.58
C ASN A 167 -4.19 -7.68 16.60
N ARG A 168 -4.17 -8.89 16.05
CA ARG A 168 -2.95 -9.59 15.62
C ARG A 168 -2.52 -9.08 14.24
N PRO A 169 -1.26 -9.29 13.83
CA PRO A 169 -0.84 -8.99 12.47
C PRO A 169 -1.76 -9.68 11.45
N ASP A 170 -2.34 -8.88 10.55
CA ASP A 170 -3.31 -9.34 9.53
C ASP A 170 -2.82 -9.13 8.09
N LEU A 171 -1.64 -8.54 7.95
CA LEU A 171 -0.80 -8.53 6.75
C LEU A 171 0.68 -8.45 7.14
N ILE A 172 1.51 -9.26 6.50
CA ILE A 172 2.97 -9.23 6.64
C ILE A 172 3.57 -9.10 5.25
N ILE A 173 4.39 -8.07 5.03
CA ILE A 173 5.13 -7.85 3.79
C ILE A 173 6.61 -8.09 4.06
N LEU A 174 7.22 -8.94 3.24
CA LEU A 174 8.66 -9.18 3.21
C LEU A 174 9.20 -8.56 1.92
N ASP A 175 10.05 -7.54 2.02
CA ASP A 175 10.65 -6.90 0.85
C ASP A 175 12.18 -6.93 0.93
N ASP A 176 12.80 -7.48 -0.13
CA ASP A 176 14.26 -7.60 -0.28
C ASP A 176 14.86 -8.29 0.96
N VAL A 177 14.38 -9.52 1.22
CA VAL A 177 14.74 -10.36 2.38
C VAL A 177 15.57 -11.58 2.00
N GLU A 178 15.75 -11.81 0.70
CA GLU A 178 16.62 -12.80 0.13
C GLU A 178 18.09 -12.48 0.45
N ASP A 179 18.80 -13.44 1.05
CA ASP A 179 20.26 -13.42 1.11
C ASP A 179 20.81 -13.95 -0.22
N THR A 180 21.91 -13.36 -0.69
CA THR A 180 22.64 -13.82 -1.88
C THR A 180 23.47 -15.06 -1.55
#